data_AF-Q9M0S1-F1
#
_entry.id   AF-Q9M0S1-F1
#
_cell.length_a   1.000
_cell.length_b   1.000
_cell.length_c   1.000
_cell.angle_alpha   90.00
_cell.angle_beta   90.00
_cell.angle_gamma   90.00
#
_symmetry.space_group_name_H-M   'P 1'
#
loop_
_entity.id
_entity.type
_entity.pdbx_description
1 polymer ?
#
loop_
_entity_poly.entity_id
_entity_poly.type
_entity_poly.pdbx_seq_one_letter_code
_entity_poly.pdbx_strand_id
1 'polypeptide(L)'
;MRSERIDSDEAETKSRTNLSQEVEEYIKDTIDHSLGLPISMESLQKKLYTAEESQRRLREQYQGLISRLKEKDHVIDRVRSEASMNAQALKKFVEENQKLASECGNLLSQCKKLEKECLLYHQDRDALMEFGNESDERAREAEARVRELEDEIGRMSEEMQRFKRQIGDGEVENCTTPLEEDLLDSVLGSLISKDETIMGRLFLEANIHDQSCQALLSKWDHLKPSTQKVLSLVSKAKKFEKEKECIIMNLAKAEQEVELVSTLNRKLDKENRKLLRQQQSPLCSADKNRNSASAKSNKRKSPKTMSSPVEKRLEFSSPEISRKPLSPVWNNSPDSKMNNN
;
A
#
# COMPACT_ATOMS: atom_id res chain seq x y z
N MET A 1 -8.73 -122.10 -46.10
CA MET A 1 -8.76 -120.91 -45.22
C MET A 1 -7.59 -120.99 -44.25
N ARG A 2 -6.83 -119.89 -44.16
CA ARG A 2 -6.02 -119.40 -43.01
C ARG A 2 -4.91 -120.30 -42.46
N SER A 3 -3.64 -119.87 -42.56
CA SER A 3 -2.94 -118.82 -41.77
C SER A 3 -2.43 -119.40 -40.45
N GLU A 4 -1.12 -119.58 -40.32
CA GLU A 4 -0.11 -118.60 -39.85
C GLU A 4 0.18 -118.84 -38.36
N ARG A 5 1.46 -119.10 -38.06
CA ARG A 5 2.24 -118.53 -36.94
C ARG A 5 3.54 -119.31 -36.81
N ILE A 6 4.51 -118.92 -37.63
CA ILE A 6 5.93 -119.07 -37.35
C ILE A 6 6.51 -117.67 -37.65
N ASP A 7 7.49 -117.24 -36.86
CA ASP A 7 8.26 -116.00 -36.98
C ASP A 7 7.64 -114.72 -36.39
N SER A 8 7.53 -114.66 -35.06
CA SER A 8 7.47 -113.38 -34.33
C SER A 8 8.76 -113.00 -33.61
N ASP A 9 9.75 -113.88 -33.49
CA ASP A 9 10.84 -113.66 -32.50
C ASP A 9 12.23 -113.39 -33.10
N GLU A 10 12.41 -113.45 -34.43
CA GLU A 10 13.73 -113.19 -35.06
C GLU A 10 13.86 -111.82 -35.74
N ALA A 11 12.76 -111.08 -35.94
CA ALA A 11 12.79 -109.78 -36.63
C ALA A 11 12.99 -108.59 -35.68
N GLU A 12 12.81 -108.77 -34.37
CA GLU A 12 12.74 -107.65 -33.40
C GLU A 12 14.07 -107.37 -32.66
N THR A 13 15.15 -108.08 -33.00
CA THR A 13 16.48 -107.88 -32.38
C THR A 13 17.55 -107.34 -33.33
N LYS A 14 17.24 -107.11 -34.61
CA LYS A 14 18.21 -106.67 -35.64
C LYS A 14 18.25 -105.16 -35.93
N SER A 15 17.47 -104.35 -35.21
CA SER A 15 17.48 -102.87 -35.37
C SER A 15 18.05 -102.12 -34.15
N ARG A 16 18.85 -102.78 -33.32
CA ARG A 16 19.56 -102.12 -32.21
C ARG A 16 20.91 -101.61 -32.72
N THR A 17 20.96 -100.30 -32.94
CA THR A 17 22.16 -99.45 -33.06
C THR A 17 23.15 -99.82 -34.17
N ASN A 18 22.80 -99.58 -35.44
CA ASN A 18 23.84 -99.39 -36.47
C ASN A 18 24.42 -97.99 -36.29
N LEU A 19 25.56 -97.92 -35.61
CA LEU A 19 26.35 -96.70 -35.54
C LEU A 19 27.01 -96.51 -36.92
N SER A 20 27.43 -95.28 -37.26
CA SER A 20 28.24 -95.10 -38.47
C SER A 20 29.48 -96.00 -38.37
N GLN A 21 29.90 -96.62 -39.48
CA GLN A 21 31.09 -97.48 -39.51
C GLN A 21 32.32 -96.78 -38.93
N GLU A 22 32.42 -95.46 -39.12
CA GLU A 22 33.46 -94.62 -38.55
C GLU A 22 33.38 -94.49 -37.01
N VAL A 23 32.17 -94.52 -36.46
CA VAL A 23 31.92 -94.49 -35.01
C VAL A 23 32.15 -95.88 -34.40
N GLU A 24 31.77 -96.95 -35.10
CA GLU A 24 32.05 -98.33 -34.68
C GLU A 24 33.55 -98.62 -34.62
N GLU A 25 34.30 -98.17 -35.64
CA GLU A 25 35.76 -98.29 -35.70
C GLU A 25 36.44 -97.45 -34.60
N TYR A 26 35.95 -96.22 -34.36
CA TYR A 26 36.42 -95.38 -33.25
C TYR A 26 36.17 -96.02 -31.87
N ILE A 27 35.00 -96.63 -31.66
CA ILE A 27 34.66 -97.33 -30.41
C ILE A 27 35.56 -98.54 -30.22
N LYS A 28 35.74 -99.36 -31.26
CA LYS A 28 36.63 -100.52 -31.24
C LYS A 28 38.06 -100.12 -30.89
N ASP A 29 38.63 -99.12 -31.58
CA ASP A 29 39.98 -98.62 -31.31
C ASP A 29 40.14 -98.04 -29.88
N THR A 30 39.07 -97.49 -29.32
CA THR A 30 39.06 -96.95 -27.96
C THR A 30 38.98 -98.06 -26.91
N ILE A 31 38.25 -99.14 -27.19
CA ILE A 31 38.20 -100.34 -26.36
C ILE A 31 39.57 -101.05 -26.40
N ASP A 32 40.12 -101.27 -27.58
CA ASP A 32 41.42 -101.90 -27.77
C ASP A 32 42.54 -101.13 -27.04
N HIS A 33 42.51 -99.80 -27.11
CA HIS A 33 43.42 -98.96 -26.33
C HIS A 33 43.26 -99.13 -24.81
N SER A 34 42.02 -99.19 -24.33
CA SER A 34 41.70 -99.35 -22.90
C SER A 34 42.13 -100.72 -22.34
N LEU A 35 42.19 -101.73 -23.22
CA LEU A 35 42.70 -103.07 -22.91
C LEU A 35 44.23 -103.19 -23.02
N GLY A 36 44.93 -102.09 -23.33
CA GLY A 36 46.39 -102.04 -23.46
C GLY A 36 46.93 -102.57 -24.79
N LEU A 37 46.06 -102.75 -25.80
CA LEU A 37 46.48 -103.16 -27.13
C LEU A 37 47.08 -101.97 -27.91
N PRO A 38 48.09 -102.20 -28.78
CA PRO A 38 48.71 -101.15 -29.56
C PRO A 38 47.72 -100.56 -30.57
N ILE A 39 47.51 -99.25 -30.50
CA ILE A 39 46.67 -98.52 -31.46
C ILE A 39 47.38 -98.45 -32.81
N SER A 40 46.63 -98.57 -33.90
CA SER A 40 47.17 -98.35 -35.24
C SER A 40 47.63 -96.89 -35.43
N MET A 41 48.71 -96.70 -36.18
CA MET A 41 49.22 -95.37 -36.51
C MET A 41 48.17 -94.49 -37.21
N GLU A 42 47.34 -95.11 -38.06
CA GLU A 42 46.25 -94.46 -38.80
C GLU A 42 45.17 -93.90 -37.86
N SER A 43 44.77 -94.68 -36.83
CA SER A 43 43.80 -94.24 -35.83
C SER A 43 44.34 -93.08 -34.97
N LEU A 44 45.61 -93.13 -34.58
CA LEU A 44 46.27 -92.03 -33.87
C LEU A 44 46.33 -90.75 -34.71
N GLN A 45 46.70 -90.85 -35.99
CA GLN A 45 46.73 -89.70 -36.90
C GLN A 45 45.33 -89.10 -37.10
N LYS A 46 44.30 -89.93 -37.24
CA LYS A 46 42.90 -89.48 -37.36
C LYS A 46 42.41 -88.78 -36.09
N LYS A 47 42.72 -89.31 -34.91
CA LYS A 47 42.41 -88.68 -33.61
C LYS A 47 43.15 -87.34 -33.44
N LEU A 48 44.41 -87.28 -33.85
CA LEU A 48 45.18 -86.02 -33.83
C LEU A 48 44.56 -84.98 -34.76
N TYR A 49 44.28 -85.34 -36.02
CA TYR A 49 43.67 -84.43 -36.99
C TYR A 49 42.30 -83.91 -36.53
N THR A 50 41.44 -84.79 -36.02
CA THR A 50 40.10 -84.40 -35.51
C THR A 50 40.19 -83.50 -34.27
N ALA A 51 41.14 -83.76 -33.36
CA ALA A 51 41.43 -82.89 -32.22
C ALA A 51 41.93 -81.50 -32.68
N GLU A 52 42.88 -81.43 -33.62
CA GLU A 52 43.41 -80.18 -34.16
C GLU A 52 42.34 -79.35 -34.89
N GLU A 53 41.50 -80.01 -35.70
CA GLU A 53 40.39 -79.37 -36.42
C GLU A 53 39.31 -78.87 -35.44
N SER A 54 38.96 -79.64 -34.41
CA SER A 54 38.02 -79.17 -33.38
C SER A 54 38.59 -77.99 -32.58
N GLN A 55 39.88 -78.00 -32.27
CA GLN A 55 40.56 -76.89 -31.60
C GLN A 55 40.59 -75.64 -32.49
N ARG A 56 40.85 -75.78 -33.79
CA ARG A 56 40.79 -74.69 -34.77
C ARG A 56 39.41 -74.05 -34.80
N ARG A 57 38.35 -74.86 -34.96
CA ARG A 57 36.95 -74.38 -34.96
C ARG A 57 36.59 -73.67 -33.65
N LEU A 58 37.01 -74.19 -32.50
CA LEU A 58 36.77 -73.55 -31.21
C LEU A 58 37.48 -72.19 -31.12
N ARG A 59 38.74 -72.09 -31.61
CA ARG A 59 39.47 -70.81 -31.66
C ARG A 59 38.76 -69.80 -32.55
N GLU A 60 38.29 -70.20 -33.72
CA GLU A 60 37.54 -69.34 -34.64
C GLU A 60 36.23 -68.85 -34.01
N GLN A 61 35.47 -69.73 -33.36
CA GLN A 61 34.27 -69.36 -32.63
C GLN A 61 34.56 -68.38 -31.48
N TYR A 62 35.62 -68.63 -30.70
CA TYR A 62 36.06 -67.75 -29.63
C TYR A 62 36.45 -66.36 -30.16
N GLN A 63 37.20 -66.30 -31.26
CA GLN A 63 37.57 -65.05 -31.92
C GLN A 63 36.34 -64.28 -32.41
N GLY A 64 35.36 -64.99 -33.01
CA GLY A 64 34.09 -64.40 -33.44
C GLY A 64 33.27 -63.85 -32.27
N LEU A 65 33.26 -64.56 -31.14
CA LEU A 65 32.56 -64.11 -29.93
C LEU A 65 33.21 -62.85 -29.34
N ILE A 66 34.55 -62.78 -29.31
CA ILE A 66 35.27 -61.58 -28.85
C ILE A 66 34.95 -60.38 -29.72
N SER A 67 34.98 -60.54 -31.05
CA SER A 67 34.66 -59.44 -31.97
C SER A 67 33.25 -58.93 -31.76
N ARG A 68 32.27 -59.83 -31.58
CA ARG A 68 30.88 -59.47 -31.25
C ARG A 68 30.77 -58.77 -29.89
N LEU A 69 31.51 -59.21 -28.88
CA LEU A 69 31.48 -58.58 -27.56
C LEU A 69 31.99 -57.13 -27.64
N LYS A 70 33.13 -56.91 -28.31
CA LYS A 70 33.69 -55.56 -28.53
C LYS A 70 32.73 -54.65 -29.30
N GLU A 71 32.07 -55.17 -30.32
CA GLU A 71 31.05 -54.42 -31.05
C GLU A 71 29.90 -54.00 -30.13
N LYS A 72 29.40 -54.91 -29.28
CA LYS A 72 28.35 -54.58 -28.31
C LYS A 72 28.82 -53.57 -27.27
N ASP A 73 30.05 -53.64 -26.79
CA ASP A 73 30.62 -52.65 -25.86
C ASP A 73 30.65 -51.26 -26.51
N HIS A 74 31.09 -51.15 -27.77
CA HIS A 74 31.05 -49.88 -28.50
C HIS A 74 29.63 -49.33 -28.67
N VAL A 75 28.64 -50.20 -28.94
CA VAL A 75 27.23 -49.78 -29.01
C VAL A 75 26.76 -49.25 -27.66
N ILE A 76 27.10 -49.92 -26.55
CA ILE A 76 26.75 -49.50 -25.20
C ILE A 76 27.34 -48.13 -24.88
N ASP A 77 28.61 -47.90 -25.21
CA ASP A 77 29.29 -46.62 -24.96
C ASP A 77 28.65 -45.48 -25.75
N ARG A 78 28.28 -45.71 -27.02
CA ARG A 78 27.55 -44.73 -27.82
C ARG A 78 26.20 -44.40 -27.18
N VAL A 79 25.41 -45.40 -26.82
CA VAL A 79 24.10 -45.21 -26.19
C VAL A 79 24.24 -44.48 -24.85
N ARG A 80 25.24 -44.80 -24.04
CA ARG A 80 25.52 -44.07 -22.79
C ARG A 80 25.86 -42.60 -23.03
N SER A 81 26.70 -42.33 -24.03
CA SER A 81 27.06 -40.95 -24.39
C SER A 81 25.85 -40.15 -24.88
N GLU A 82 25.00 -40.76 -25.70
CA GLU A 82 23.77 -40.16 -26.21
C GLU A 82 22.76 -39.90 -25.09
N ALA A 83 22.54 -40.88 -24.22
CA ALA A 83 21.68 -40.74 -23.05
C ALA A 83 22.16 -39.63 -22.11
N SER A 84 23.47 -39.49 -21.90
CA SER A 84 24.06 -38.42 -21.09
C SER A 84 23.81 -37.04 -21.71
N MET A 85 24.02 -36.88 -23.01
CA MET A 85 23.75 -35.63 -23.72
C MET A 85 22.26 -35.28 -23.68
N ASN A 86 21.38 -36.26 -23.89
CA ASN A 86 19.93 -36.07 -23.82
C ASN A 86 19.47 -35.68 -22.40
N ALA A 87 20.03 -36.29 -21.36
CA ALA A 87 19.74 -35.92 -19.98
C ALA A 87 20.15 -34.48 -19.66
N GLN A 88 21.30 -34.03 -20.17
CA GLN A 88 21.74 -32.63 -20.02
C GLN A 88 20.83 -31.65 -20.78
N ALA A 89 20.40 -32.00 -22.00
CA ALA A 89 19.48 -31.19 -22.77
C ALA A 89 18.12 -31.07 -22.07
N LEU A 90 17.57 -32.17 -21.57
CA LEU A 90 16.33 -32.19 -20.78
C LEU A 90 16.45 -31.34 -19.52
N LYS A 91 17.59 -31.43 -18.80
CA LYS A 91 17.83 -30.62 -17.61
C LYS A 91 17.78 -29.12 -17.94
N LYS A 92 18.47 -28.67 -18.99
CA LYS A 92 18.44 -27.27 -19.44
C LYS A 92 17.03 -26.82 -19.81
N PHE A 93 16.29 -27.67 -20.53
CA PHE A 93 14.90 -27.36 -20.90
C PHE A 93 14.00 -27.19 -19.66
N VAL A 94 14.15 -28.03 -18.65
CA VAL A 94 13.41 -27.91 -17.39
C VAL A 94 13.76 -26.62 -16.65
N GLU A 95 15.05 -26.27 -16.59
CA GLU A 95 15.52 -25.02 -15.97
C GLU A 95 14.95 -23.78 -16.68
N GLU A 96 14.96 -23.75 -18.01
CA GLU A 96 14.39 -22.66 -18.81
C GLU A 96 12.87 -22.57 -18.65
N ASN A 97 12.17 -23.71 -18.63
CA ASN A 97 10.72 -23.72 -18.42
C ASN A 97 10.34 -23.23 -17.02
N GLN A 98 11.11 -23.64 -15.99
CA GLN A 98 10.92 -23.12 -14.62
C GLN A 98 11.16 -21.61 -14.54
N LYS A 99 12.20 -21.11 -15.22
CA LYS A 99 12.46 -19.68 -15.34
C LYS A 99 11.29 -18.95 -16.02
N LEU A 100 10.82 -19.46 -17.15
CA LEU A 100 9.69 -18.88 -17.87
C LEU A 100 8.42 -18.86 -17.01
N ALA A 101 8.12 -19.94 -16.28
CA ALA A 101 7.00 -19.99 -15.35
C ALA A 101 7.10 -18.92 -14.26
N SER A 102 8.31 -18.67 -13.73
CA SER A 102 8.54 -17.60 -12.75
C SER A 102 8.32 -16.20 -13.34
N GLU A 103 8.75 -15.98 -14.59
CA GLU A 103 8.54 -14.72 -15.30
C GLU A 103 7.05 -14.49 -15.61
N CYS A 104 6.33 -15.53 -16.03
CA CYS A 104 4.87 -15.48 -16.21
C CYS A 104 4.16 -15.13 -14.88
N GLY A 105 4.58 -15.73 -13.77
CA GLY A 105 4.05 -15.41 -12.44
C GLY A 105 4.29 -13.94 -12.05
N ASN A 106 5.51 -13.44 -12.29
CA ASN A 106 5.85 -12.04 -12.04
C ASN A 106 5.02 -11.09 -12.90
N LEU A 107 4.87 -11.37 -14.19
CA LEU A 107 4.08 -10.55 -15.11
C LEU A 107 2.59 -10.54 -14.71
N LEU A 108 2.03 -11.69 -14.34
CA LEU A 108 0.68 -11.80 -13.78
C LEU A 108 0.49 -10.95 -12.52
N SER A 109 1.48 -10.95 -11.63
CA SER A 109 1.44 -10.11 -10.43
C SER A 109 1.42 -8.62 -10.77
N GLN A 110 2.16 -8.20 -11.80
CA GLN A 110 2.18 -6.82 -12.27
C GLN A 110 0.85 -6.44 -12.94
N CYS A 111 0.28 -7.32 -13.78
CA CYS A 111 -1.04 -7.11 -14.37
C CYS A 111 -2.10 -6.89 -13.29
N LYS A 112 -2.13 -7.75 -12.25
CA LYS A 112 -3.07 -7.58 -11.12
C LYS A 112 -2.88 -6.26 -10.36
N LYS A 113 -1.64 -5.75 -10.25
CA LYS A 113 -1.37 -4.44 -9.64
C LYS A 113 -1.94 -3.31 -10.52
N LEU A 114 -1.68 -3.37 -11.82
CA LEU A 114 -2.18 -2.37 -12.77
C LEU A 114 -3.70 -2.39 -12.89
N GLU A 115 -4.34 -3.56 -12.84
CA GLU A 115 -5.80 -3.69 -12.81
C GLU A 115 -6.42 -2.97 -11.61
N LYS A 116 -5.83 -3.14 -10.42
CA LYS A 116 -6.26 -2.41 -9.21
C LYS A 116 -6.08 -0.91 -9.34
N GLU A 117 -4.97 -0.49 -9.93
CA GLU A 117 -4.66 0.91 -10.17
C GLU A 117 -5.64 1.55 -11.18
N CYS A 118 -5.99 0.85 -12.26
CA CYS A 118 -7.01 1.27 -13.21
C CYS A 118 -8.40 1.39 -12.55
N LEU A 119 -8.77 0.42 -11.71
CA LEU A 119 -10.02 0.48 -10.94
C LEU A 119 -10.05 1.73 -10.06
N LEU A 120 -8.92 2.06 -9.43
CA LEU A 120 -8.80 3.24 -8.60
C LEU A 120 -8.95 4.53 -9.40
N TYR A 121 -8.35 4.63 -10.58
CA TYR A 121 -8.57 5.78 -11.48
C TYR A 121 -10.01 5.91 -11.94
N HIS A 122 -10.70 4.80 -12.20
CA HIS A 122 -12.12 4.83 -12.52
C HIS A 122 -12.94 5.39 -11.36
N GLN A 123 -12.70 4.90 -10.14
CA GLN A 123 -13.37 5.41 -8.94
C GLN A 123 -13.10 6.91 -8.71
N ASP A 124 -11.85 7.34 -8.84
CA ASP A 124 -11.48 8.75 -8.65
C ASP A 124 -12.14 9.65 -9.70
N ARG A 125 -12.20 9.19 -10.96
CA ARG A 125 -12.88 9.92 -12.04
C ARG A 125 -14.36 10.08 -11.76
N ASP A 126 -15.02 9.00 -11.33
CA ASP A 126 -16.45 9.00 -11.06
C ASP A 126 -16.76 9.90 -9.83
N ALA A 127 -15.93 9.86 -8.78
CA ALA A 127 -16.05 10.76 -7.62
C ALA A 127 -15.85 12.25 -8.00
N LEU A 128 -14.91 12.55 -8.90
CA LEU A 128 -14.72 13.92 -9.38
C LEU A 128 -15.91 14.42 -10.23
N MET A 129 -16.54 13.52 -10.98
CA MET A 129 -17.74 13.84 -11.74
C MET A 129 -18.93 14.15 -10.81
N GLU A 130 -19.14 13.33 -9.79
CA GLU A 130 -20.15 13.58 -8.75
C GLU A 130 -19.91 14.91 -8.04
N PHE A 131 -18.66 15.18 -7.64
CA PHE A 131 -18.29 16.46 -7.03
C PHE A 131 -18.60 17.65 -7.95
N GLY A 132 -18.30 17.55 -9.24
CA GLY A 132 -18.65 18.58 -10.22
C GLY A 132 -20.15 18.84 -10.27
N ASN A 133 -20.95 17.78 -10.35
CA ASN A 133 -22.42 17.89 -10.35
C ASN A 133 -22.96 18.53 -9.06
N GLU A 134 -22.44 18.13 -7.89
CA GLU A 134 -22.83 18.73 -6.60
C GLU A 134 -22.46 20.21 -6.51
N SER A 135 -21.29 20.58 -7.01
CA SER A 135 -20.83 21.97 -7.04
C SER A 135 -21.72 22.82 -7.97
N ASP A 136 -22.06 22.30 -9.14
CA ASP A 136 -22.93 22.99 -10.11
C ASP A 136 -24.37 23.15 -9.59
N GLU A 137 -24.89 22.13 -8.89
CA GLU A 137 -26.19 22.23 -8.22
C GLU A 137 -26.18 23.31 -7.15
N ARG A 138 -25.16 23.32 -6.28
CA ARG A 138 -25.01 24.35 -5.24
C ARG A 138 -24.89 25.76 -5.83
N ALA A 139 -24.16 25.91 -6.93
CA ALA A 139 -24.06 27.18 -7.63
C ALA A 139 -25.44 27.64 -8.16
N ARG A 140 -26.20 26.74 -8.79
CA ARG A 140 -27.57 27.03 -9.25
C ARG A 140 -28.50 27.40 -8.11
N GLU A 141 -28.45 26.69 -6.98
CA GLU A 141 -29.24 27.02 -5.79
C GLU A 141 -28.89 28.41 -5.24
N ALA A 142 -27.59 28.75 -5.17
CA ALA A 142 -27.15 30.05 -4.70
C ALA A 142 -27.61 31.18 -5.64
N GLU A 143 -27.49 30.99 -6.96
CA GLU A 143 -27.99 31.94 -7.95
C GLU A 143 -29.51 32.12 -7.86
N ALA A 144 -30.27 31.03 -7.67
CA ALA A 144 -31.71 31.12 -7.49
C ALA A 144 -32.08 31.96 -6.26
N ARG A 145 -31.41 31.73 -5.12
CA ARG A 145 -31.61 32.52 -3.90
C ARG A 145 -31.26 34.00 -4.08
N VAL A 146 -30.20 34.30 -4.83
CA VAL A 146 -29.83 35.70 -5.13
C VAL A 146 -30.93 36.36 -5.95
N ARG A 147 -31.44 35.72 -7.00
CA ARG A 147 -32.55 36.26 -7.81
C ARG A 147 -33.80 36.50 -6.97
N GLU A 148 -34.17 35.56 -6.09
CA GLU A 148 -35.30 35.74 -5.16
C GLU A 148 -35.13 36.95 -4.24
N LEU A 149 -33.92 37.15 -3.71
CA LEU A 149 -33.59 38.31 -2.86
C LEU A 149 -33.56 39.62 -3.65
N GLU A 150 -33.04 39.60 -4.88
CA GLU A 150 -33.07 40.77 -5.78
C GLU A 150 -34.50 41.20 -6.08
N ASP A 151 -35.40 40.24 -6.34
CA ASP A 151 -36.82 40.48 -6.55
C ASP A 151 -37.49 41.07 -5.29
N GLU A 152 -37.17 40.57 -4.10
CA GLU A 152 -37.68 41.11 -2.82
C GLU A 152 -37.16 42.52 -2.53
N ILE A 153 -35.86 42.77 -2.73
CA ILE A 153 -35.27 44.11 -2.60
C ILE A 153 -35.93 45.08 -3.59
N GLY A 154 -36.20 44.64 -4.82
CA GLY A 154 -36.94 45.39 -5.82
C GLY A 154 -38.33 45.80 -5.32
N ARG A 155 -39.13 44.84 -4.84
CA ARG A 155 -40.46 45.10 -4.25
C ARG A 155 -40.40 46.08 -3.08
N MET A 156 -39.51 45.84 -2.11
CA MET A 156 -39.36 46.70 -0.94
C MET A 156 -38.88 48.12 -1.32
N SER A 157 -38.01 48.24 -2.33
CA SER A 157 -37.56 49.53 -2.85
C SER A 157 -38.71 50.32 -3.49
N GLU A 158 -39.56 49.65 -4.28
CA GLU A 158 -40.77 50.25 -4.86
C GLU A 158 -41.75 50.70 -3.76
N GLU A 159 -41.93 49.89 -2.72
CA GLU A 159 -42.73 50.24 -1.54
C GLU A 159 -42.19 51.47 -0.81
N MET A 160 -40.89 51.50 -0.51
CA MET A 160 -40.26 52.68 0.10
C MET A 160 -40.42 53.92 -0.77
N GLN A 161 -40.31 53.81 -2.09
CA GLN A 161 -40.51 54.93 -2.99
C GLN A 161 -41.98 55.39 -3.03
N ARG A 162 -42.94 54.49 -2.84
CA ARG A 162 -44.35 54.85 -2.63
C ARG A 162 -44.53 55.64 -1.33
N PHE A 163 -44.00 55.16 -0.21
CA PHE A 163 -44.06 55.88 1.08
C PHE A 163 -43.36 57.24 1.03
N LYS A 164 -42.17 57.32 0.42
CA LYS A 164 -41.44 58.57 0.27
C LYS A 164 -42.23 59.61 -0.53
N ARG A 165 -42.94 59.20 -1.59
CA ARG A 165 -43.83 60.09 -2.34
C ARG A 165 -44.99 60.59 -1.48
N GLN A 166 -45.57 59.73 -0.64
CA GLN A 166 -46.62 60.13 0.30
C GLN A 166 -46.12 61.12 1.38
N ILE A 167 -44.88 60.96 1.84
CA ILE A 167 -44.26 61.86 2.84
C ILE A 167 -43.80 63.18 2.21
N GLY A 168 -43.27 63.15 0.99
CA GLY A 168 -42.76 64.33 0.29
C GLY A 168 -43.81 65.37 -0.09
N ASP A 169 -45.10 65.01 -0.06
CA ASP A 169 -46.21 65.95 -0.21
C ASP A 169 -46.57 66.67 1.11
N GLY A 170 -45.90 66.35 2.23
CA GLY A 170 -45.97 67.08 3.49
C GLY A 170 -44.69 67.89 3.73
N GLU A 171 -44.77 69.22 3.58
CA GLU A 171 -43.71 70.17 3.95
C GLU A 171 -43.22 69.92 5.39
N VAL A 172 -41.94 69.57 5.54
CA VAL A 172 -41.29 69.50 6.86
C VAL A 172 -40.68 70.87 7.17
N GLU A 173 -41.47 71.67 7.87
CA GLU A 173 -41.08 72.94 8.46
C GLU A 173 -40.17 72.69 9.68
N ASN A 174 -39.00 73.33 9.68
CA ASN A 174 -38.06 73.36 10.80
C ASN A 174 -38.76 73.92 12.06
N CYS A 175 -39.11 73.04 13.00
CA CYS A 175 -39.50 73.44 14.35
C CYS A 175 -38.78 72.53 15.36
N THR A 176 -37.79 73.08 16.06
CA THR A 176 -37.31 72.48 17.32
C THR A 176 -38.47 72.56 18.30
N THR A 177 -39.21 71.45 18.44
CA THR A 177 -40.45 71.40 19.22
C THR A 177 -40.18 70.90 20.64
N PRO A 178 -41.00 71.30 21.64
CA PRO A 178 -40.96 70.77 23.01
C PRO A 178 -41.05 69.23 23.09
N LEU A 179 -41.52 68.58 22.02
CA LEU A 179 -41.52 67.12 21.87
C LEU A 179 -40.11 66.51 21.90
N GLU A 180 -39.09 67.22 21.38
CA GLU A 180 -37.70 66.74 21.42
C GLU A 180 -37.12 66.77 22.84
N GLU A 181 -37.44 67.80 23.63
CA GLU A 181 -37.02 67.87 25.04
C GLU A 181 -37.72 66.79 25.87
N ASP A 182 -39.02 66.54 25.64
CA ASP A 182 -39.78 65.47 26.31
C ASP A 182 -39.27 64.06 25.94
N LEU A 183 -38.91 63.85 24.66
CA LEU A 183 -38.31 62.60 24.20
C LEU A 183 -36.93 62.40 24.82
N LEU A 184 -36.10 63.45 24.85
CA LEU A 184 -34.78 63.40 25.47
C LEU A 184 -34.90 63.03 26.96
N ASP A 185 -35.84 63.61 27.69
CA ASP A 185 -36.04 63.32 29.11
C ASP A 185 -36.59 61.90 29.36
N SER A 186 -37.43 61.39 28.46
CA SER A 186 -37.93 60.00 28.45
C SER A 186 -36.81 58.99 28.19
N VAL A 187 -36.01 59.20 27.14
CA VAL A 187 -34.88 58.32 26.79
C VAL A 187 -33.83 58.30 27.90
N LEU A 188 -33.41 59.48 28.38
CA LEU A 188 -32.46 59.57 29.49
C LEU A 188 -33.03 58.97 30.78
N GLY A 189 -34.34 59.07 31.00
CA GLY A 189 -35.03 58.43 32.13
C GLY A 189 -35.04 56.90 32.06
N SER A 190 -35.07 56.31 30.85
CA SER A 190 -34.94 54.87 30.67
C SER A 190 -33.51 54.36 30.88
N LEU A 191 -32.49 55.17 30.58
CA LEU A 191 -31.08 54.77 30.71
C LEU A 191 -30.52 54.99 32.12
N ILE A 192 -31.10 55.92 32.88
CA ILE A 192 -30.58 56.38 34.17
C ILE A 192 -31.74 56.50 35.14
N SER A 193 -31.72 55.61 36.13
CA SER A 193 -32.70 55.66 37.22
C SER A 193 -32.47 56.91 38.08
N LYS A 194 -33.53 57.39 38.75
CA LYS A 194 -33.46 58.61 39.56
C LYS A 194 -32.33 58.58 40.60
N ASP A 195 -32.08 57.42 41.21
CA ASP A 195 -31.02 57.21 42.22
C ASP A 195 -29.61 57.26 41.63
N GLU A 196 -29.45 56.96 40.34
CA GLU A 196 -28.15 57.00 39.66
C GLU A 196 -27.69 58.41 39.28
N THR A 197 -28.55 59.42 39.45
CA THR A 197 -28.21 60.83 39.22
C THR A 197 -27.07 61.30 40.15
N ILE A 198 -26.95 60.66 41.32
CA ILE A 198 -25.87 60.87 42.28
C ILE A 198 -24.50 60.51 41.67
N MET A 199 -24.45 59.55 40.75
CA MET A 199 -23.21 59.12 40.08
C MET A 199 -22.63 60.21 39.18
N GLY A 200 -23.48 61.08 38.60
CA GLY A 200 -23.03 62.25 37.86
C GLY A 200 -22.39 63.30 38.77
N ARG A 201 -22.95 63.52 39.97
CA ARG A 201 -22.37 64.44 40.96
C ARG A 201 -21.03 63.93 41.50
N LEU A 202 -20.96 62.66 41.88
CA LEU A 202 -19.72 62.01 42.33
C LEU A 202 -18.63 62.04 41.24
N PHE A 203 -19.03 61.90 39.97
CA PHE A 203 -18.10 62.04 38.85
C PHE A 203 -17.50 63.43 38.77
N LEU A 204 -18.31 64.49 38.92
CA LEU A 204 -17.81 65.85 38.93
C LEU A 204 -16.91 66.12 40.15
N GLU A 205 -17.25 65.61 41.33
CA GLU A 205 -16.41 65.69 42.54
C GLU A 205 -15.06 65.01 42.35
N ALA A 206 -15.04 63.81 41.75
CA ALA A 206 -13.81 63.08 41.44
C ALA A 206 -12.93 63.78 40.39
N ASN A 207 -13.51 64.68 39.57
CA ASN A 207 -12.83 65.43 38.52
C ASN A 207 -12.79 66.94 38.81
N ILE A 208 -12.81 67.36 40.08
CA ILE A 208 -12.84 68.77 40.48
C ILE A 208 -11.65 69.61 39.98
N HIS A 209 -10.55 68.94 39.60
CA HIS A 209 -9.38 69.58 39.02
C HIS A 209 -9.63 70.12 37.60
N ASP A 210 -10.68 69.67 36.92
CA ASP A 210 -11.13 70.24 35.65
C ASP A 210 -12.04 71.45 35.90
N GLN A 211 -11.70 72.59 35.29
CA GLN A 211 -12.41 73.85 35.46
C GLN A 211 -13.88 73.75 35.03
N SER A 212 -14.18 72.92 34.03
CA SER A 212 -15.54 72.70 33.54
C SER A 212 -16.36 71.85 34.52
N CYS A 213 -15.75 70.79 35.06
CA CYS A 213 -16.37 69.96 36.09
C CYS A 213 -16.64 70.74 37.38
N GLN A 214 -15.71 71.62 37.78
CA GLN A 214 -15.88 72.52 38.93
C GLN A 214 -17.04 73.52 38.71
N ALA A 215 -17.14 74.11 37.52
CA ALA A 215 -18.21 75.05 37.18
C ALA A 215 -19.59 74.36 37.18
N LEU A 216 -19.67 73.15 36.60
CA LEU A 216 -20.90 72.35 36.59
C LEU A 216 -21.32 71.89 37.99
N LEU A 217 -20.35 71.49 38.82
CA LEU A 217 -20.61 71.07 40.20
C LEU A 217 -21.15 72.22 41.05
N SER A 218 -20.62 73.44 40.88
CA SER A 218 -21.09 74.63 41.61
C SER A 218 -22.55 75.02 41.29
N LYS A 219 -23.06 74.60 40.13
CA LYS A 219 -24.41 74.88 39.66
C LYS A 219 -25.31 73.64 39.62
N TRP A 220 -24.88 72.54 40.24
CA TRP A 220 -25.53 71.24 40.12
C TRP A 220 -27.05 71.28 40.34
N ASP A 221 -27.49 71.92 41.43
CA ASP A 221 -28.91 72.01 41.79
C ASP A 221 -29.74 72.89 40.84
N HIS A 222 -29.09 73.66 39.98
CA HIS A 222 -29.69 74.52 38.97
C HIS A 222 -29.59 73.95 37.54
N LEU A 223 -28.96 72.78 37.37
CA LEU A 223 -28.90 72.10 36.07
C LEU A 223 -30.25 71.48 35.72
N LYS A 224 -30.59 71.46 34.43
CA LYS A 224 -31.76 70.72 33.95
C LYS A 224 -31.63 69.23 34.34
N PRO A 225 -32.72 68.53 34.70
CA PRO A 225 -32.68 67.09 35.02
C PRO A 225 -32.06 66.24 33.91
N SER A 226 -32.33 66.55 32.64
CA SER A 226 -31.70 65.92 31.49
C SER A 226 -30.17 66.10 31.48
N THR A 227 -29.67 67.28 31.85
CA THR A 227 -28.23 67.54 31.99
C THR A 227 -27.59 66.73 33.12
N GLN A 228 -28.25 66.62 34.27
CA GLN A 228 -27.78 65.79 35.39
C GLN A 228 -27.75 64.29 35.02
N LYS A 229 -28.75 63.83 34.27
CA LYS A 229 -28.77 62.48 33.69
C LYS A 229 -27.61 62.29 32.71
N VAL A 230 -27.39 63.19 31.76
CA VAL A 230 -26.25 63.10 30.82
C VAL A 230 -24.92 62.98 31.57
N LEU A 231 -24.70 63.76 32.63
CA LEU A 231 -23.48 63.67 33.44
C LEU A 231 -23.35 62.32 34.17
N SER A 232 -24.47 61.73 34.57
CA SER A 232 -24.51 60.38 35.15
C SER A 232 -24.22 59.30 34.10
N LEU A 233 -24.61 59.53 32.84
CA LEU A 233 -24.25 58.66 31.72
C LEU A 233 -22.74 58.69 31.46
N VAL A 234 -22.16 59.89 31.49
CA VAL A 234 -20.71 60.09 31.33
C VAL A 234 -19.93 59.37 32.43
N SER A 235 -20.42 59.42 33.68
CA SER A 235 -19.86 58.66 34.80
C SER A 235 -19.86 57.14 34.54
N LYS A 236 -21.00 56.58 34.11
CA LYS A 236 -21.11 55.16 33.72
C LYS A 236 -20.19 54.81 32.55
N ALA A 237 -20.16 55.62 31.51
CA ALA A 237 -19.30 55.41 30.34
C ALA A 237 -17.81 55.37 30.74
N LYS A 238 -17.37 56.29 31.62
CA LYS A 238 -16.00 56.31 32.15
C LYS A 238 -15.68 55.11 33.03
N LYS A 239 -16.65 54.61 33.79
CA LYS A 239 -16.50 53.37 34.56
C LYS A 239 -16.34 52.16 33.64
N PHE A 240 -17.18 52.03 32.61
CA PHE A 240 -17.08 50.96 31.62
C PHE A 240 -15.79 51.00 30.81
N GLU A 241 -15.26 52.19 30.52
CA GLU A 241 -13.95 52.35 29.87
C GLU A 241 -12.84 51.70 30.71
N LYS A 242 -12.79 51.98 32.02
CA LYS A 242 -11.82 51.38 32.95
C LYS A 242 -12.02 49.86 33.10
N GLU A 243 -13.26 49.41 33.23
CA GLU A 243 -13.58 47.98 33.34
C GLU A 243 -13.17 47.22 32.08
N LYS A 244 -13.40 47.79 30.89
CA LYS A 244 -12.94 47.25 29.60
C LYS A 244 -11.42 47.08 29.60
N GLU A 245 -10.66 48.10 30.00
CA GLU A 245 -9.19 48.00 30.07
C GLU A 245 -8.73 46.89 31.03
N CYS A 246 -9.37 46.78 32.19
CA CYS A 246 -9.08 45.70 33.16
C CYS A 246 -9.38 44.32 32.57
N ILE A 247 -10.51 44.15 31.89
CA ILE A 247 -10.88 42.88 31.23
C ILE A 247 -9.89 42.53 30.13
N ILE A 248 -9.45 43.50 29.31
CA ILE A 248 -8.43 43.29 28.28
C ILE A 248 -7.13 42.79 28.91
N MET A 249 -6.67 43.41 29.99
CA MET A 249 -5.46 42.99 30.70
C MET A 249 -5.59 41.58 31.29
N ASN A 250 -6.74 41.26 31.89
CA ASN A 250 -7.00 39.93 32.44
C ASN A 250 -7.07 38.85 31.35
N LEU A 251 -7.67 39.15 30.20
CA LEU A 251 -7.72 38.24 29.06
C LEU A 251 -6.32 37.96 28.52
N ALA A 252 -5.51 39.00 28.31
CA ALA A 252 -4.12 38.84 27.87
C ALA A 252 -3.30 37.99 28.84
N LYS A 253 -3.53 38.14 30.16
CA LYS A 253 -2.90 37.30 31.18
C LYS A 253 -3.37 35.85 31.11
N ALA A 254 -4.68 35.62 30.95
CA ALA A 254 -5.24 34.29 30.81
C ALA A 254 -4.69 33.57 29.56
N GLU A 255 -4.54 34.27 28.44
CA GLU A 255 -3.92 33.74 27.22
C GLU A 255 -2.46 33.30 27.44
N GLN A 256 -1.67 34.11 28.16
CA GLN A 256 -0.29 33.74 28.53
C GLN A 256 -0.24 32.50 29.43
N GLU A 257 -1.16 32.39 30.40
CA GLU A 257 -1.27 31.23 31.29
C GLU A 257 -1.66 29.96 30.49
N VAL A 258 -2.59 30.07 29.54
CA VAL A 258 -2.98 28.97 28.65
C VAL A 258 -1.80 28.50 27.79
N GLU A 259 -1.03 29.42 27.21
CA GLU A 259 0.16 29.07 26.42
C GLU A 259 1.20 28.36 27.31
N LEU A 260 1.45 28.86 28.52
CA LEU A 260 2.35 28.21 29.48
C LEU A 260 1.88 26.79 29.82
N VAL A 261 0.59 26.61 30.13
CA VAL A 261 0.01 25.28 30.42
C VAL A 261 0.11 24.36 29.21
N SER A 262 -0.16 24.85 28.00
CA SER A 262 -0.03 24.10 26.75
C SER A 262 1.41 23.61 26.54
N THR A 263 2.40 24.48 26.74
CA THR A 263 3.81 24.09 26.62
C THR A 263 4.24 23.07 27.68
N LEU A 264 3.75 23.20 28.92
CA LEU A 264 4.00 22.26 30.00
C LEU A 264 3.34 20.90 29.73
N ASN A 265 2.07 20.88 29.29
CA ASN A 265 1.36 19.66 28.90
C ASN A 265 2.07 18.96 27.74
N ARG A 266 2.55 19.69 26.73
CA ARG A 266 3.32 19.12 25.62
C ARG A 266 4.65 18.50 26.09
N LYS A 267 5.31 19.08 27.10
CA LYS A 267 6.51 18.48 27.72
C LYS A 267 6.16 17.22 28.50
N LEU A 268 5.10 17.27 29.30
CA LEU A 268 4.61 16.12 30.08
C LEU A 268 4.21 14.95 29.16
N ASP A 269 3.51 15.22 28.07
CA ASP A 269 3.14 14.21 27.06
C ASP A 269 4.36 13.53 26.44
N LYS A 270 5.43 14.29 26.18
CA LYS A 270 6.68 13.72 25.66
C LYS A 270 7.31 12.77 26.69
N GLU A 271 7.33 13.14 27.96
CA GLU A 271 7.87 12.29 29.03
C GLU A 271 6.97 11.07 29.28
N ASN A 272 5.64 11.23 29.29
CA ASN A 272 4.70 10.10 29.39
C ASN A 272 4.87 9.11 28.24
N ARG A 273 5.05 9.57 27.00
CA ARG A 273 5.36 8.69 25.86
C ARG A 273 6.70 7.98 26.02
N LYS A 274 7.73 8.63 26.59
CA LYS A 274 9.02 7.98 26.88
C LYS A 274 8.87 6.90 27.96
N LEU A 275 8.12 7.19 29.03
CA LEU A 275 7.86 6.23 30.10
C LEU A 275 7.06 5.02 29.59
N LEU A 276 6.03 5.23 28.77
CA LEU A 276 5.29 4.14 28.11
C LEU A 276 6.22 3.26 27.27
N ARG A 277 7.14 3.86 26.51
CA ARG A 277 8.14 3.11 25.72
C ARG A 277 9.11 2.31 26.59
N GLN A 278 9.49 2.84 27.76
CA GLN A 278 10.33 2.11 28.73
C GLN A 278 9.57 0.96 29.41
N GLN A 279 8.27 1.11 29.66
CA GLN A 279 7.44 0.02 30.20
C GLN A 279 7.10 -1.05 29.15
N GLN A 280 7.05 -0.68 27.86
CA GLN A 280 6.83 -1.59 26.74
C GLN A 280 8.11 -2.26 26.20
N SER A 281 9.27 -2.12 26.86
CA SER A 281 10.45 -2.93 26.52
C SER A 281 10.52 -4.17 27.44
N PRO A 282 10.22 -5.39 26.95
CA PRO A 282 10.56 -6.60 27.67
C PRO A 282 12.05 -6.90 27.51
N LEU A 283 12.67 -7.33 28.61
CA LEU A 283 13.90 -8.11 28.64
C LEU A 283 13.93 -9.12 27.48
N CYS A 284 14.96 -9.06 26.62
CA CYS A 284 15.75 -10.20 26.14
C CYS A 284 16.67 -9.77 24.97
N SER A 285 17.98 -9.77 25.20
CA SER A 285 18.91 -10.71 24.55
C SER A 285 20.33 -10.19 24.61
N ALA A 286 21.19 -11.01 25.20
CA ALA A 286 22.62 -10.87 25.25
C ALA A 286 23.28 -10.96 23.86
N ASP A 287 24.50 -10.43 23.82
CA ASP A 287 25.66 -10.80 22.98
C ASP A 287 25.59 -10.62 21.45
N LYS A 288 26.31 -9.59 20.97
CA LYS A 288 27.64 -9.78 20.34
C LYS A 288 28.29 -8.45 19.91
N ASN A 289 29.42 -8.17 20.55
CA ASN A 289 30.69 -7.70 20.00
C ASN A 289 30.75 -6.64 18.87
N ARG A 290 31.42 -5.54 19.27
CA ARG A 290 32.64 -4.96 18.67
C ARG A 290 32.55 -4.08 17.41
N ASN A 291 33.03 -2.85 17.63
CA ASN A 291 33.93 -2.04 16.81
C ASN A 291 33.35 -0.92 15.94
N SER A 292 33.46 0.29 16.49
CA SER A 292 34.17 1.46 15.93
C SER A 292 34.16 1.67 14.41
N ALA A 293 33.56 2.77 13.96
CA ALA A 293 34.29 4.00 13.61
C ALA A 293 33.41 4.89 12.72
N SER A 294 33.17 6.12 13.19
CA SER A 294 32.59 7.19 12.39
C SER A 294 33.71 7.81 11.55
N ALA A 295 33.58 7.75 10.22
CA ALA A 295 34.42 8.50 9.29
C ALA A 295 33.56 9.39 8.38
N LYS A 296 33.80 10.68 8.58
CA LYS A 296 33.43 11.87 7.82
C LYS A 296 33.98 11.79 6.39
N SER A 297 33.16 12.07 5.37
CA SER A 297 33.54 13.00 4.28
C SER A 297 32.45 13.12 3.20
N ASN A 298 31.83 14.30 3.16
CA ASN A 298 31.28 14.89 1.95
C ASN A 298 32.44 15.21 0.98
N LYS A 299 32.38 14.72 -0.26
CA LYS A 299 33.00 15.39 -1.41
C LYS A 299 32.32 14.94 -2.70
N ARG A 300 31.58 15.87 -3.29
CA ARG A 300 31.16 15.89 -4.70
C ARG A 300 32.39 15.69 -5.60
N LYS A 301 32.30 14.80 -6.58
CA LYS A 301 32.96 14.93 -7.90
C LYS A 301 32.39 13.87 -8.87
N SER A 302 31.69 14.36 -9.88
CA SER A 302 31.30 13.65 -11.09
C SER A 302 32.51 13.40 -12.01
N PRO A 303 32.43 12.37 -12.87
CA PRO A 303 32.85 12.52 -14.26
C PRO A 303 31.76 12.07 -15.24
N LYS A 304 31.53 12.91 -16.26
CA LYS A 304 30.89 12.54 -17.52
C LYS A 304 31.95 11.87 -18.39
N THR A 305 31.68 10.67 -18.90
CA THR A 305 32.05 10.22 -20.26
C THR A 305 31.42 8.85 -20.59
N MET A 306 30.56 8.89 -21.61
CA MET A 306 30.34 7.95 -22.72
C MET A 306 29.89 6.47 -22.50
N SER A 307 28.83 6.18 -23.25
CA SER A 307 28.38 4.90 -23.82
C SER A 307 27.47 4.01 -22.98
N SER A 308 26.25 3.78 -23.51
CA SER A 308 25.59 2.48 -23.36
C SER A 308 24.73 2.18 -24.60
N PRO A 309 24.81 0.97 -25.16
CA PRO A 309 23.83 0.45 -26.11
C PRO A 309 22.54 0.03 -25.39
N VAL A 310 21.46 -0.02 -26.17
CA VAL A 310 20.10 -0.38 -25.81
C VAL A 310 20.04 -1.73 -25.06
N GLU A 311 19.66 -1.70 -23.79
CA GLU A 311 18.93 -2.79 -23.11
C GLU A 311 17.94 -2.16 -22.13
N LYS A 312 16.69 -2.04 -22.56
CA LYS A 312 15.58 -1.61 -21.71
C LYS A 312 15.21 -2.75 -20.75
N ARG A 313 15.93 -2.87 -19.63
CA ARG A 313 15.35 -3.39 -18.39
C ARG A 313 14.54 -2.27 -17.77
N LEU A 314 13.21 -2.32 -17.92
CA LEU A 314 12.29 -1.49 -17.15
C LEU A 314 12.27 -2.03 -15.72
N GLU A 315 13.25 -1.60 -14.94
CA GLU A 315 13.33 -1.84 -13.51
C GLU A 315 12.44 -0.81 -12.80
N PHE A 316 11.17 -1.16 -12.60
CA PHE A 316 10.26 -0.38 -11.75
C PHE A 316 10.50 -0.75 -10.28
N SER A 317 11.64 -0.32 -9.74
CA SER A 317 11.90 -0.30 -8.31
C SER A 317 11.68 1.13 -7.78
N SER A 318 10.42 1.57 -7.81
CA SER A 318 9.97 2.74 -7.04
C SER A 318 9.32 2.24 -5.74
N PRO A 319 9.53 2.88 -4.58
CA PRO A 319 8.93 2.46 -3.33
C PRO A 319 7.40 2.42 -3.45
N GLU A 320 6.83 1.24 -3.24
CA GLU A 320 5.38 0.96 -3.28
C GLU A 320 4.64 1.76 -2.21
N ILE A 321 4.22 2.97 -2.56
CA ILE A 321 3.19 3.68 -1.81
C ILE A 321 1.88 3.36 -2.53
N SER A 322 1.19 2.31 -2.08
CA SER A 322 -0.18 2.06 -2.53
C SER A 322 -1.04 3.27 -2.14
N ARG A 323 -1.42 4.07 -3.13
CA ARG A 323 -2.27 5.26 -2.93
C ARG A 323 -3.68 4.82 -2.52
N LYS A 324 -4.33 5.62 -1.68
CA LYS A 324 -5.72 5.42 -1.27
C LYS A 324 -6.66 6.13 -2.24
N PRO A 325 -7.90 5.64 -2.43
CA PRO A 325 -8.92 6.35 -3.20
C PRO A 325 -9.14 7.75 -2.63
N LEU A 326 -9.51 8.69 -3.51
CA LEU A 326 -10.00 9.98 -3.05
C LEU A 326 -11.23 9.74 -2.16
N SER A 327 -11.16 10.22 -0.92
CA SER A 327 -12.30 10.14 -0.01
C SER A 327 -13.37 11.13 -0.49
N PRO A 328 -14.68 10.82 -0.36
CA PRO A 328 -15.71 11.83 -0.52
C PRO A 328 -15.36 12.99 0.41
N VAL A 329 -15.19 14.19 -0.14
CA VAL A 329 -14.90 15.37 0.66
C VAL A 329 -16.19 15.69 1.42
N TRP A 330 -16.23 15.35 2.70
CA TRP A 330 -17.39 15.67 3.53
C TRP A 330 -17.57 17.19 3.50
N ASN A 331 -18.76 17.58 3.06
CA ASN A 331 -19.23 18.95 3.01
C ASN A 331 -19.12 19.58 4.40
N ASN A 332 -18.09 20.39 4.63
CA ASN A 332 -18.10 21.40 5.69
C ASN A 332 -19.05 22.51 5.26
N SER A 333 -20.36 22.22 5.24
CA SER A 333 -21.39 23.25 5.18
C SER A 333 -21.65 23.76 6.60
N PRO A 334 -21.64 25.06 6.89
CA PRO A 334 -21.83 25.59 8.24
C PRO A 334 -23.20 25.33 8.87
N ASP A 335 -24.16 24.76 8.13
CA ASP A 335 -25.57 24.82 8.51
C ASP A 335 -26.10 23.59 9.27
N SER A 336 -25.29 22.56 9.58
CA SER A 336 -25.80 21.38 10.31
C SER A 336 -25.71 21.46 11.84
N LYS A 337 -25.27 22.59 12.41
CA LYS A 337 -25.22 22.77 13.88
C LYS A 337 -26.51 23.32 14.51
N MET A 338 -27.59 23.47 13.75
CA MET A 338 -28.90 23.88 14.28
C MET A 338 -29.94 22.78 14.13
N ASN A 339 -29.70 21.62 14.77
CA ASN A 339 -30.80 20.82 15.31
C ASN A 339 -30.23 19.76 16.27
N ASN A 340 -30.08 20.16 17.53
CA ASN A 340 -30.14 19.30 18.71
C ASN A 340 -30.07 20.24 19.92
N ASN A 341 -31.24 20.74 20.32
CA ASN A 341 -31.62 21.00 21.70
C ASN A 341 -33.13 21.17 21.78
#